data_AF-A0A831JF34-F1
#
_entry.id   AF-A0A831JF34-F1
#
_cell.length_a   1.000
_cell.length_b   1.000
_cell.length_c   1.000
_cell.angle_alpha   90.00
_cell.angle_beta   90.00
_cell.angle_gamma   90.00
#
_symmetry.space_group_name_H-M   'P 1'
#
loop_
_entity.id
_entity.type
_entity.pdbx_description
1 polymer ?
#
loop_
_entity_poly.entity_id
_entity_poly.type
_entity_poly.pdbx_seq_one_letter_code
_entity_poly.pdbx_strand_id
1 'polypeptide(L)'
;RLKELSEILNNLDKDEILLFKAWFKKILLARVTEEERENIERIIDENKEVNIMISNLEKTILQEMKEREKRGIEKGIKKGIEKGIEKGMEKGIGVTVIKLLEKKFGNVPEEYVKKIDGANRETLMDIVDNIFDIDKIEDLDKFLK
;
A
#
# COMPACT_ATOMS: atom_id res chain seq x y z
N ARG A 1 -13.02 -6.18 30.26
CA ARG A 1 -13.80 -5.11 29.55
C ARG A 1 -15.01 -5.66 28.79
N LEU A 2 -14.91 -6.32 27.63
CA LEU A 2 -16.11 -6.90 26.97
C LEU A 2 -16.75 -8.07 27.75
N LYS A 3 -15.91 -8.90 28.38
CA LYS A 3 -16.35 -10.00 29.25
C LYS A 3 -17.01 -9.55 30.56
N GLU A 4 -16.68 -8.35 31.04
CA GLU A 4 -17.33 -7.74 32.22
C GLU A 4 -18.68 -7.12 31.84
N LEU A 5 -18.76 -6.53 30.64
CA LEU A 5 -20.02 -6.07 30.05
C LEU A 5 -20.98 -7.24 29.79
N SER A 6 -20.46 -8.42 29.45
CA SER A 6 -21.29 -9.57 29.15
C SER A 6 -22.10 -10.03 30.37
N GLU A 7 -21.54 -9.94 31.59
CA GLU A 7 -22.26 -10.20 32.85
C GLU A 7 -23.43 -9.24 33.07
N ILE A 8 -23.24 -7.94 32.78
CA ILE A 8 -24.30 -6.92 32.87
C ILE A 8 -25.38 -7.18 31.82
N LEU A 9 -24.97 -7.49 30.58
CA LEU A 9 -25.87 -7.69 29.45
C LEU A 9 -26.72 -8.97 29.57
N ASN A 10 -26.29 -9.97 30.34
CA ASN A 10 -27.10 -11.18 30.59
C ASN A 10 -28.29 -10.92 31.53
N ASN A 11 -28.24 -9.85 32.32
CA ASN A 11 -29.33 -9.51 33.25
C ASN A 11 -30.42 -8.65 32.59
N LEU A 12 -30.23 -8.26 31.32
CA LEU A 12 -31.20 -7.52 30.54
C LEU A 12 -32.39 -8.41 30.16
N ASP A 13 -33.56 -7.80 30.07
CA ASP A 13 -34.72 -8.46 29.50
C ASP A 13 -34.64 -8.57 27.96
N LYS A 14 -35.62 -9.24 27.35
CA LYS A 14 -35.61 -9.48 25.90
C LYS A 14 -35.68 -8.21 25.08
N ASP A 15 -36.45 -7.22 25.53
CA ASP A 15 -36.65 -5.96 24.79
C ASP A 15 -35.39 -5.10 24.89
N GLU A 16 -34.78 -5.07 26.07
CA GLU A 16 -33.48 -4.44 26.29
C GLU A 16 -32.37 -5.07 25.45
N ILE A 17 -32.34 -6.40 25.33
CA ILE A 17 -31.39 -7.11 24.46
C ILE A 17 -31.63 -6.79 22.98
N LEU A 18 -32.89 -6.69 22.53
CA LEU A 18 -33.24 -6.31 21.17
C LEU A 18 -32.77 -4.87 20.85
N LEU A 19 -33.02 -3.93 21.77
CA LEU A 19 -32.57 -2.55 21.63
C LEU A 19 -31.04 -2.46 21.61
N PHE A 20 -30.36 -3.21 22.48
CA PHE A 20 -28.90 -3.29 22.49
C PHE A 20 -28.36 -3.82 21.16
N LYS A 21 -28.90 -4.93 20.64
CA LYS A 21 -28.48 -5.50 19.35
C LYS A 21 -28.66 -4.50 18.21
N ALA A 22 -29.80 -3.82 18.14
CA ALA A 22 -30.08 -2.84 17.08
C ALA A 22 -29.09 -1.65 17.13
N TRP A 23 -28.86 -1.10 18.33
CA TRP A 23 -27.90 -0.02 18.53
C TRP A 23 -26.47 -0.46 18.22
N PHE A 24 -26.07 -1.64 18.69
CA PHE A 24 -24.73 -2.17 18.52
C PHE A 24 -24.41 -2.50 17.06
N LYS A 25 -25.38 -3.08 16.35
CA LYS A 25 -25.34 -3.29 14.90
C LYS A 25 -25.06 -1.96 14.19
N LYS A 26 -25.80 -0.89 14.50
CA LYS A 26 -25.56 0.44 13.91
C LYS A 26 -24.14 0.97 14.14
N ILE A 27 -23.54 0.71 15.30
CA ILE A 27 -22.18 1.17 15.61
C ILE A 27 -21.12 0.37 14.85
N LEU A 28 -21.19 -0.95 14.90
CA LEU A 28 -20.18 -1.81 14.28
C LEU A 28 -20.22 -1.68 12.76
N LEU A 29 -21.42 -1.71 12.20
CA LEU A 29 -21.62 -1.71 10.75
C LEU A 29 -21.22 -0.40 10.05
N ALA A 30 -21.03 0.68 10.80
CA ALA A 30 -20.54 1.95 10.26
C ALA A 30 -19.01 1.96 10.03
N ARG A 31 -18.27 0.93 10.48
CA ARG A 31 -16.79 0.94 10.53
C ARG A 31 -16.14 -0.26 9.85
N VAL A 32 -16.94 -1.09 9.20
CA VAL A 32 -16.53 -2.38 8.63
C VAL A 32 -16.79 -2.38 7.13
N THR A 33 -16.09 -3.27 6.42
CA THR A 33 -16.31 -3.49 4.99
C THR A 33 -17.64 -4.23 4.76
N GLU A 34 -18.12 -4.28 3.52
CA GLU A 34 -19.34 -5.05 3.20
C GLU A 34 -19.16 -6.56 3.44
N GLU A 35 -17.95 -7.10 3.22
CA GLU A 35 -17.62 -8.49 3.54
C GLU A 35 -17.71 -8.78 5.05
N GLU A 36 -17.21 -7.86 5.88
CA GLU A 36 -17.27 -7.98 7.33
C GLU A 36 -18.68 -7.72 7.87
N ARG A 37 -19.46 -6.85 7.20
CA ARG A 37 -20.85 -6.54 7.54
C ARG A 37 -21.65 -7.82 7.60
N GLU A 38 -21.71 -8.60 6.52
CA GLU A 38 -22.50 -9.84 6.47
C GLU A 38 -22.15 -10.81 7.61
N ASN A 39 -20.85 -10.98 7.89
CA ASN A 39 -20.38 -11.84 8.98
C ASN A 39 -20.79 -11.32 10.37
N ILE A 40 -20.67 -10.02 10.62
CA ILE A 40 -21.04 -9.41 11.90
C ILE A 40 -22.56 -9.43 12.10
N GLU A 41 -23.34 -9.14 11.05
CA GLU A 41 -24.80 -9.21 11.11
C GLU A 41 -25.27 -10.62 11.48
N ARG A 42 -24.73 -11.64 10.81
CA ARG A 42 -25.03 -13.04 11.09
C ARG A 42 -24.73 -13.42 12.54
N ILE A 43 -23.58 -12.99 13.07
CA ILE A 43 -23.24 -13.25 14.47
C ILE A 43 -24.24 -12.56 15.42
N ILE A 44 -24.64 -11.32 15.15
CA ILE A 44 -25.58 -10.58 16.02
C ILE A 44 -26.98 -11.21 15.97
N ASP A 45 -27.45 -11.59 14.79
CA ASP A 45 -28.83 -12.03 14.57
C ASP A 45 -29.04 -13.50 14.98
N GLU A 46 -28.06 -14.39 14.76
CA GLU A 46 -28.19 -15.82 15.08
C GLU A 46 -27.97 -16.17 16.56
N ASN A 47 -27.22 -15.35 17.30
CA ASN A 47 -26.86 -15.66 18.70
C ASN A 47 -27.94 -15.19 19.67
N LYS A 48 -28.68 -16.13 20.27
CA LYS A 48 -29.69 -15.85 21.30
C LYS A 48 -29.08 -15.37 22.62
N GLU A 49 -27.91 -15.89 22.96
CA GLU A 49 -27.18 -15.53 24.18
C GLU A 49 -26.14 -14.44 23.91
N VAL A 50 -26.21 -13.35 24.67
CA VAL A 50 -25.35 -12.18 24.48
C VAL A 50 -23.87 -12.51 24.75
N ASN A 51 -23.56 -13.35 25.73
CA ASN A 51 -22.19 -13.82 25.98
C ASN A 51 -21.55 -14.51 24.76
N ILE A 52 -22.30 -15.41 24.12
CA ILE A 52 -21.82 -16.17 22.97
C ILE A 52 -21.63 -15.22 21.78
N MET A 53 -22.60 -14.32 21.57
CA MET A 53 -22.52 -13.26 20.55
C MET A 53 -21.24 -12.42 20.73
N ILE A 54 -20.98 -11.91 21.94
CA ILE A 54 -19.80 -11.08 22.23
C ILE A 54 -18.50 -11.84 22.00
N SER A 55 -18.41 -13.09 22.48
CA SER A 55 -17.23 -13.93 22.32
C SER A 55 -16.93 -14.19 20.83
N ASN A 56 -17.96 -14.46 20.03
CA ASN A 56 -17.82 -14.67 18.60
C ASN A 56 -17.38 -13.37 17.89
N LEU A 57 -17.99 -12.22 18.23
CA LEU A 57 -17.60 -10.93 17.67
C LEU A 57 -16.15 -10.56 18.03
N GLU A 58 -15.73 -10.79 19.27
CA GLU A 58 -14.35 -10.54 19.71
C GLU A 58 -13.35 -11.35 18.86
N LYS A 59 -13.62 -12.64 18.66
CA LYS A 59 -12.78 -13.51 17.82
C LYS A 59 -12.76 -13.05 16.36
N THR A 60 -13.92 -12.77 15.78
CA THR A 60 -14.04 -12.32 14.38
C THR A 60 -13.32 -10.99 14.17
N ILE A 61 -13.57 -9.99 15.01
CA ILE A 61 -12.91 -8.68 14.90
C ILE A 61 -11.40 -8.82 15.06
N LEU A 62 -10.93 -9.63 16.03
CA LEU A 62 -9.50 -9.82 16.24
C LEU A 62 -8.82 -10.51 15.05
N GLN A 63 -9.49 -11.48 14.42
CA GLN A 63 -8.98 -12.14 13.21
C GLN A 63 -8.92 -11.14 12.04
N GLU A 64 -10.01 -10.41 11.78
CA GLU A 64 -10.05 -9.42 10.70
C GLU A 64 -8.99 -8.32 10.88
N MET A 65 -8.77 -7.87 12.12
CA MET A 65 -7.69 -6.90 12.41
C MET A 65 -6.31 -7.45 12.04
N LYS A 66 -6.01 -8.70 12.39
CA LYS A 66 -4.73 -9.35 12.04
C LYS A 66 -4.58 -9.50 10.52
N GLU A 67 -5.65 -9.87 9.83
CA GLU A 67 -5.63 -10.02 8.38
C GLU A 67 -5.47 -8.66 7.67
N ARG A 68 -6.17 -7.62 8.13
CA ARG A 68 -5.99 -6.25 7.65
C ARG A 68 -4.57 -5.75 7.83
N GLU A 69 -3.96 -5.99 9.00
CA GLU A 69 -2.57 -5.65 9.29
C GLU A 69 -1.63 -6.36 8.32
N LYS A 70 -1.79 -7.69 8.15
CA LYS A 70 -1.01 -8.48 7.20
C LYS A 70 -1.15 -7.96 5.77
N ARG A 71 -2.38 -7.72 5.30
CA ARG A 71 -2.64 -7.14 3.97
C ARG A 71 -2.00 -5.76 3.81
N GLY A 72 -2.02 -4.95 4.87
CA GLY A 72 -1.39 -3.63 4.91
C GLY A 72 0.13 -3.71 4.73
N ILE A 73 0.78 -4.60 5.49
CA ILE A 73 2.22 -4.86 5.40
C ILE A 73 2.60 -5.38 4.00
N GLU A 74 1.89 -6.39 3.49
CA GLU A 74 2.15 -6.96 2.16
C GLU A 74 2.02 -5.90 1.05
N LYS A 75 0.96 -5.07 1.09
CA LYS A 75 0.77 -3.97 0.14
C LYS A 75 1.89 -2.93 0.26
N GLY A 76 2.31 -2.60 1.48
CA GLY A 76 3.41 -1.67 1.75
C GLY A 76 4.74 -2.17 1.18
N ILE A 77 5.09 -3.43 1.47
CA ILE A 77 6.31 -4.08 0.96
C ILE A 77 6.28 -4.14 -0.56
N LYS A 78 5.19 -4.62 -1.17
CA LYS A 78 5.08 -4.72 -2.63
C LYS A 78 5.29 -3.36 -3.31
N LYS A 79 4.59 -2.32 -2.85
CA LYS A 79 4.75 -0.95 -3.37
C LYS A 79 6.16 -0.41 -3.16
N GLY A 80 6.77 -0.71 -2.02
CA GLY A 80 8.14 -0.29 -1.71
C GLY A 80 9.17 -0.93 -2.63
N ILE A 81 9.07 -2.25 -2.84
CA ILE A 81 9.95 -3.01 -3.73
C ILE A 81 9.78 -2.54 -5.18
N GLU A 82 8.56 -2.43 -5.68
CA GLU A 82 8.28 -1.99 -7.05
C GLU A 82 8.89 -0.62 -7.35
N LYS A 83 8.62 0.38 -6.50
CA LYS A 83 9.22 1.72 -6.62
C LYS A 83 10.73 1.71 -6.45
N GLY A 84 11.26 0.85 -5.59
CA GLY A 84 12.69 0.71 -5.36
C GLY A 84 13.43 0.14 -6.57
N ILE A 85 12.87 -0.90 -7.20
CA ILE A 85 13.40 -1.52 -8.41
C ILE A 85 13.35 -0.53 -9.57
N GLU A 86 12.22 0.14 -9.78
CA GLU A 86 12.06 1.12 -10.86
C GLU A 86 13.10 2.24 -10.77
N LYS A 87 13.21 2.90 -9.60
CA LYS A 87 14.22 3.94 -9.36
C LYS A 87 15.65 3.40 -9.45
N GLY A 88 15.88 2.16 -9.01
CA GLY A 88 17.18 1.50 -9.12
C GLY A 88 17.59 1.27 -10.57
N MET A 89 16.65 0.84 -11.41
CA MET A 89 16.86 0.68 -12.86
C MET A 89 17.15 2.01 -13.54
N GLU A 90 16.37 3.06 -13.27
CA GLU A 90 16.59 4.40 -13.83
C GLU A 90 17.99 4.92 -13.51
N LYS A 91 18.40 4.86 -12.24
CA LYS A 91 19.76 5.23 -11.82
C LYS A 91 20.83 4.38 -12.50
N GLY A 92 20.58 3.08 -12.65
CA GLY A 92 21.48 2.16 -13.35
C GLY A 92 21.68 2.54 -14.83
N ILE A 93 20.61 2.94 -15.51
CA ILE A 93 20.70 3.43 -16.90
C ILE A 93 21.49 4.75 -16.93
N GLY A 94 21.22 5.70 -16.03
CA GLY A 94 21.96 6.96 -15.96
C GLY A 94 23.48 6.77 -15.79
N VAL A 95 23.89 5.92 -14.84
CA VAL A 95 25.30 5.55 -14.65
C VAL A 95 25.89 4.90 -15.91
N THR A 96 25.10 4.08 -16.62
CA THR A 96 25.53 3.43 -17.86
C THR A 96 25.73 4.45 -18.98
N VAL A 97 24.79 5.39 -19.15
CA VAL A 97 24.89 6.49 -20.12
C VAL A 97 26.16 7.30 -19.87
N ILE A 98 26.41 7.72 -18.63
CA ILE A 98 27.61 8.49 -18.27
C ILE A 98 28.88 7.71 -18.64
N LYS A 99 28.98 6.42 -18.28
CA LYS A 99 30.15 5.60 -18.62
C LYS A 99 30.36 5.42 -20.12
N LEU A 100 29.28 5.31 -20.89
CA LEU A 100 29.36 5.20 -22.36
C LEU A 100 29.86 6.50 -22.97
N LEU A 101 29.31 7.64 -22.52
CA LEU A 101 29.76 8.97 -22.95
C LEU A 101 31.21 9.21 -22.55
N GLU A 102 31.61 8.81 -21.34
CA GLU A 102 33.00 8.94 -20.89
C GLU A 102 33.96 8.15 -21.77
N LYS A 103 33.54 6.95 -22.18
CA LYS A 103 34.32 6.10 -23.08
C LYS A 103 34.42 6.66 -24.50
N LYS A 104 33.39 7.39 -24.96
CA LYS A 104 33.35 7.97 -26.30
C LYS A 104 34.09 9.31 -26.39
N PHE A 105 33.93 10.17 -25.38
CA PHE A 105 34.37 11.57 -25.42
C PHE A 105 35.47 11.92 -24.41
N GLY A 106 35.81 11.01 -23.49
CA GLY A 106 36.68 11.32 -22.35
C GLY A 106 35.86 11.95 -21.22
N ASN A 107 36.37 12.99 -20.57
CA ASN A 107 35.66 13.55 -19.42
C ASN A 107 34.33 14.20 -19.82
N VAL A 108 33.22 13.77 -19.22
CA VAL A 108 31.89 14.38 -19.45
C VAL A 108 31.76 15.63 -18.56
N PRO A 109 31.39 16.81 -19.09
CA PRO A 109 31.23 18.01 -18.27
C PRO A 109 30.14 17.82 -17.20
N GLU A 110 30.39 18.37 -16.00
CA GLU A 110 29.53 18.17 -14.82
C GLU A 110 28.07 18.59 -15.04
N GLU A 111 27.83 19.58 -15.92
CA GLU A 111 26.48 20.01 -16.28
C GLU A 111 25.66 18.89 -16.93
N TYR A 112 26.26 18.09 -17.82
CA TYR A 112 25.59 16.97 -18.48
C TYR A 112 25.38 15.81 -17.52
N VAL A 113 26.33 15.55 -16.62
CA VAL A 113 26.17 14.55 -15.55
C VAL A 113 24.94 14.86 -14.71
N LYS A 114 24.77 16.12 -14.27
CA LYS A 114 23.59 16.54 -13.50
C LYS A 114 22.29 16.43 -14.28
N LYS A 115 22.29 16.79 -15.57
CA LYS A 115 21.13 16.63 -16.45
C LYS A 115 20.73 15.14 -16.59
N ILE A 116 21.71 14.25 -16.76
CA ILE A 116 21.50 12.80 -16.89
C ILE A 116 21.00 12.20 -15.57
N ASP A 117 21.57 12.58 -14.42
CA ASP A 117 21.11 12.12 -13.10
C ASP A 117 19.68 12.55 -12.79
N GLY A 118 19.22 13.67 -13.35
CA GLY A 118 17.86 14.18 -13.22
C GLY A 118 16.90 13.71 -14.31
N ALA A 119 17.38 13.02 -15.35
CA ALA A 119 16.57 12.59 -16.48
C ALA A 119 15.70 11.38 -16.12
N ASN A 120 14.54 11.28 -16.77
CA ASN A 120 13.66 10.11 -16.62
C ASN A 120 14.14 8.93 -17.48
N ARG A 121 13.56 7.75 -17.26
CA ARG A 121 13.91 6.53 -18.00
C ARG A 121 13.88 6.70 -19.52
N GLU A 122 12.86 7.37 -20.05
CA GLU A 122 12.63 7.51 -21.48
C GLU A 122 13.77 8.30 -22.13
N THR A 123 14.07 9.48 -21.58
CA THR A 123 15.20 10.30 -22.05
C THR A 123 16.53 9.56 -21.97
N LEU A 124 16.76 8.79 -20.90
CA LEU A 124 17.99 8.01 -20.76
C LEU A 124 18.09 6.91 -21.81
N MET A 125 16.98 6.22 -22.11
CA MET A 125 16.94 5.18 -23.15
C MET A 125 17.15 5.78 -24.54
N ASP A 126 16.57 6.94 -24.83
CA ASP A 126 16.79 7.64 -26.11
C ASP A 126 18.28 7.96 -26.33
N ILE A 127 18.98 8.38 -25.27
CA ILE A 127 20.43 8.62 -25.35
C ILE A 127 21.18 7.30 -25.60
N VAL A 128 20.79 6.20 -24.95
CA VAL A 128 21.40 4.88 -25.18
C VAL A 128 21.20 4.43 -26.63
N ASP A 129 19.99 4.55 -27.16
CA ASP A 129 19.64 4.10 -28.51
C ASP A 129 20.38 4.90 -29.59
N ASN A 130 20.66 6.17 -29.33
CA ASN A 130 21.37 7.06 -30.25
C ASN A 130 22.86 7.26 -29.89
N ILE A 131 23.42 6.47 -28.96
CA ILE A 131 24.77 6.70 -28.41
C ILE A 131 25.87 6.73 -29.49
N PHE A 132 25.68 5.97 -30.58
CA PHE A 132 26.62 5.91 -31.68
C PHE A 132 26.48 7.09 -32.65
N ASP A 133 25.30 7.72 -32.72
CA ASP A 133 24.99 8.85 -33.61
C ASP A 133 25.26 10.23 -32.98
N ILE A 134 25.56 10.28 -31.68
CA ILE A 134 25.99 11.51 -30.99
C ILE A 134 27.46 11.78 -31.35
N ASP A 135 27.77 12.84 -32.10
CA ASP A 135 29.15 13.10 -32.57
C ASP A 135 29.96 13.97 -31.61
N LYS A 136 29.28 14.77 -30.80
CA LYS A 136 29.87 15.65 -29.77
C LYS A 136 28.94 15.76 -28.56
N ILE A 137 29.48 16.18 -27.42
CA ILE A 137 28.72 16.25 -26.16
C ILE A 137 27.50 17.18 -26.26
N GLU A 138 27.58 18.27 -27.01
CA GLU A 138 26.48 19.22 -27.19
C GLU A 138 25.28 18.63 -27.95
N ASP A 139 25.44 17.51 -28.66
CA ASP A 139 24.30 16.82 -29.28
C ASP A 139 23.33 16.24 -28.24
N LEU A 140 23.78 16.06 -26.98
CA LEU A 140 22.93 15.62 -25.87
C LEU A 140 21.81 16.61 -25.53
N ASP A 141 21.96 17.89 -25.87
CA ASP A 141 20.93 18.92 -25.64
C ASP A 141 19.63 18.64 -26.41
N LYS A 142 19.68 17.79 -27.46
CA LYS A 142 18.48 17.31 -28.16
C LYS A 142 17.60 16.40 -27.29
N PHE A 143 18.20 15.75 -26.29
CA PHE A 143 17.54 14.79 -25.39
C PHE A 143 17.30 15.41 -24.01
N LEU A 144 18.31 16.10 -23.49
CA LEU A 144 18.35 16.65 -22.15
C LEU A 144 17.84 18.10 -22.15
N LYS A 145 16.52 18.25 -21.95
CA LYS A 145 15.85 19.55 -21.79
C LYS A 145 16.26 20.27 -20.51
#